data_AF-A0A918V5T0-F1
#
_entry.id   AF-A0A918V5T0-F1
#
_cell.length_a   1.000
_cell.length_b   1.000
_cell.length_c   1.000
_cell.angle_alpha   90.00
_cell.angle_beta   90.00
_cell.angle_gamma   90.00
#
_symmetry.space_group_name_H-M   'P 1'
#
loop_
_entity.id
_entity.type
_entity.pdbx_description
1 polymer ?
#
loop_
_entity_poly.entity_id
_entity_poly.type
_entity_poly.pdbx_seq_one_letter_code
_entity_poly.pdbx_strand_id
1 'polypeptide(L)' 'MTKYQKYKLIMLAIFGMLFLLIMYNNSSIGRYILQEDWAFIFDTKTGTIYEPNLGKIELDEYIKYKKKK' A
#
# COMPACT_ATOMS: atom_id res chain seq x y z
N MET A 1 0.13 35.78 19.14
CA MET A 1 0.91 34.71 18.47
C MET A 1 2.13 35.34 17.81
N THR A 2 3.33 34.93 18.20
CA THR A 2 4.58 35.52 17.69
C THR A 2 4.83 35.10 16.24
N LYS A 3 5.63 35.88 15.49
CA LYS A 3 6.01 35.54 14.11
C LYS A 3 6.61 34.12 14.05
N TYR A 4 7.45 33.77 15.01
CA TYR A 4 8.06 32.44 15.15
C TYR A 4 7.03 31.31 15.27
N GLN A 5 6.01 31.47 16.13
CA GLN A 5 4.96 30.48 16.30
C GLN A 5 4.16 30.25 15.01
N LYS A 6 3.94 31.32 14.22
CA LYS A 6 3.27 31.21 12.92
C LYS A 6 4.09 30.38 11.93
N TYR A 7 5.40 30.64 11.82
CA TYR A 7 6.27 29.86 10.94
C TYR A 7 6.34 28.38 11.33
N LYS A 8 6.39 28.08 12.63
CA LYS A 8 6.39 26.70 13.13
C LYS A 8 5.12 25.95 12.69
N LEU A 9 3.98 26.61 12.73
CA LEU A 9 2.69 26.03 12.35
C LEU A 9 2.58 25.83 10.83
N ILE A 10 3.09 26.77 10.04
CA ILE A 10 3.17 26.64 8.58
C ILE A 10 4.07 25.46 8.18
N MET A 11 5.24 25.33 8.81
CA MET A 11 6.16 24.21 8.55
C MET A 11 5.51 22.86 8.89
N LEU A 12 4.79 22.78 10.01
CA LEU A 12 4.07 21.58 10.41
C LEU A 12 2.95 21.22 9.40
N ALA A 13 2.21 22.22 8.93
CA ALA A 13 1.15 22.01 7.94
C ALA A 13 1.70 21.51 6.60
N ILE A 14 2.80 22.09 6.11
CA ILE A 14 3.48 21.65 4.89
C ILE A 14 3.97 20.22 5.04
N PHE A 15 4.61 19.89 6.17
CA PHE A 15 5.06 18.53 6.46
C PHE A 15 3.90 17.53 6.46
N GLY A 16 2.79 17.85 7.12
CA GLY A 16 1.60 17.01 7.16
C GLY A 16 1.00 16.79 5.76
N MET A 17 0.93 17.84 4.95
CA MET A 17 0.41 17.76 3.59
C MET A 17 1.29 16.87 2.70
N LEU A 18 2.62 17.04 2.76
CA LEU A 18 3.56 16.20 2.02
C LEU A 18 3.49 14.74 2.48
N PHE A 19 3.42 14.49 3.79
CA PHE A 19 3.29 13.15 4.34
C PHE A 19 2.02 12.44 3.85
N LEU A 20 0.88 13.13 3.89
CA LEU A 20 -0.38 12.61 3.36
C LEU A 20 -0.31 12.32 1.87
N LEU A 21 0.38 13.16 1.09
CA LEU A 21 0.55 12.96 -0.35
C LEU A 21 1.41 11.72 -0.66
N ILE A 22 2.47 11.48 0.11
CA ILE A 22 3.28 10.26 0.02
C ILE A 22 2.43 9.04 0.36
N MET A 23 1.67 9.09 1.46
CA MET A 23 0.77 8.00 1.85
C MET A 23 -0.30 7.72 0.79
N TYR A 24 -0.90 8.76 0.22
CA TYR A 24 -1.88 8.63 -0.86
C TYR A 24 -1.29 7.97 -2.09
N ASN A 25 -0.08 8.37 -2.52
CA ASN A 25 0.58 7.74 -3.66
C ASN A 25 0.92 6.27 -3.39
N ASN A 26 1.43 5.95 -2.19
CA ASN A 26 1.71 4.57 -1.82
C ASN A 26 0.43 3.72 -1.71
N SER A 27 -0.65 4.29 -1.20
CA SER A 27 -1.95 3.62 -1.18
C SER A 27 -2.51 3.41 -2.59
N SER A 28 -2.32 4.36 -3.50
CA SER A 28 -2.78 4.24 -4.89
C SER A 28 -1.98 3.22 -5.70
N ILE A 29 -0.75 2.88 -5.32
CA ILE A 29 -0.03 1.77 -5.96
C ILE A 29 -0.78 0.45 -5.72
N GLY A 30 -1.48 0.31 -4.59
CA GLY A 30 -2.44 -0.77 -4.33
C GLY A 30 -1.84 -2.18 -4.30
N ARG A 31 -0.53 -2.32 -4.52
CA ARG A 31 0.17 -3.59 -4.67
C ARG A 31 1.10 -3.84 -3.50
N TYR A 32 0.91 -4.96 -2.83
CA TYR A 32 1.69 -5.41 -1.69
C TYR A 32 2.44 -6.68 -2.04
N ILE A 33 3.73 -6.75 -1.72
CA ILE A 33 4.52 -7.98 -1.86
C ILE A 33 4.37 -8.76 -0.55
N LEU A 34 3.71 -9.92 -0.60
CA LEU A 34 3.33 -10.69 0.59
C LEU A 34 4.44 -11.60 1.10
N GLN A 35 5.40 -12.00 0.26
CA GLN A 35 6.47 -12.92 0.64
C GLN A 35 7.71 -12.71 -0.23
N GLU A 36 8.89 -12.56 0.37
CA GLU A 36 10.14 -12.27 -0.35
C GLU A 36 10.67 -13.48 -1.16
N ASP A 37 10.45 -14.70 -0.66
CA ASP A 37 10.95 -15.93 -1.30
C ASP A 37 10.13 -16.37 -2.53
N TRP A 38 8.83 -16.08 -2.51
CA TRP A 38 7.88 -16.35 -3.58
C TRP A 38 7.13 -15.04 -3.79
N ALA A 39 7.52 -14.23 -4.78
CA ALA A 39 7.04 -12.86 -4.93
C ALA A 39 5.54 -12.77 -5.28
N PHE A 40 4.68 -13.10 -4.32
CA PHE A 40 3.23 -12.95 -4.40
C PHE A 40 2.92 -11.46 -4.33
N ILE A 41 2.43 -10.90 -5.42
CA ILE A 41 1.98 -9.52 -5.47
C ILE A 41 0.48 -9.52 -5.26
N PHE A 42 0.01 -8.89 -4.20
CA PHE A 42 -1.41 -8.71 -3.93
C PHE A 42 -1.85 -7.31 -4.35
N ASP A 43 -2.76 -7.24 -5.32
CA ASP A 43 -3.39 -6.00 -5.76
C ASP A 43 -4.72 -5.80 -5.00
N THR A 44 -4.67 -4.90 -4.03
CA THR A 44 -5.81 -4.50 -3.18
C THR A 44 -6.91 -3.77 -3.94
N LYS A 45 -6.63 -3.21 -5.13
CA LYS A 45 -7.66 -2.53 -5.93
C LYS A 45 -8.55 -3.52 -6.67
N THR A 46 -7.97 -4.62 -7.16
CA THR A 46 -8.70 -5.63 -7.93
C THR A 46 -9.00 -6.89 -7.13
N GLY A 47 -8.43 -7.04 -5.93
CA GLY A 47 -8.51 -8.29 -5.17
C GLY A 47 -7.80 -9.45 -5.88
N THR A 48 -6.75 -9.18 -6.65
CA THR A 48 -6.04 -10.20 -7.43
C THR A 48 -4.67 -10.48 -6.82
N ILE A 49 -4.29 -11.76 -6.74
CA ILE A 49 -2.95 -12.19 -6.35
C ILE A 49 -2.21 -12.62 -7.63
N TYR A 50 -1.00 -12.11 -7.81
CA TYR A 50 -0.10 -12.50 -8.88
C TYR A 50 0.97 -13.40 -8.29
N GLU A 51 1.10 -14.61 -8.83
CA GLU A 51 2.20 -15.52 -8.52
C GLU A 51 3.12 -15.62 -9.74
N PRO A 52 4.41 -15.26 -9.62
CA PRO A 52 5.34 -15.22 -10.75
C PRO A 52 5.47 -16.56 -11.50
N ASN A 53 5.21 -17.68 -10.80
CA ASN A 53 5.34 -19.03 -11.35
C ASN A 53 4.03 -19.67 -11.82
N LEU A 54 2.86 -19.14 -11.45
CA LEU A 54 1.55 -19.78 -11.66
C LEU A 54 0.52 -18.90 -12.41
N GLY A 55 0.81 -17.61 -12.61
CA GLY A 55 -0.08 -16.68 -13.29
C GLY A 55 -0.96 -15.88 -12.33
N LYS A 56 -2.03 -15.27 -12.85
CA LYS A 56 -2.97 -14.47 -12.05
C LYS A 56 -4.00 -15.39 -11.41
N ILE A 57 -4.22 -15.24 -10.10
CA ILE A 57 -5.22 -15.99 -9.34
C ILE A 57 -6.10 -14.99 -8.59
N GLU A 58 -7.41 -15.21 -8.59
CA GLU A 58 -8.35 -14.39 -7.81
C GLU A 58 -8.20 -14.70 -6.31
N LEU A 59 -8.33 -13.68 -5.45
CA LEU A 59 -8.14 -13.83 -4.00
C LEU A 59 -9.04 -14.92 -3.38
N ASP A 60 -10.29 -15.02 -3.85
CA ASP A 60 -11.25 -16.02 -3.36
C ASP A 60 -10.83 -17.45 -3.68
N GLU A 61 -10.18 -17.66 -4.82
CA GLU A 61 -9.63 -18.96 -5.22
C GLU A 61 -8.36 -19.28 -4.41
N TYR A 62 -7.51 -18.29 -4.17
CA TYR A 62 -6.31 -18.45 -3.34
C TYR A 62 -6.66 -18.84 -1.89
N ILE A 63 -7.65 -18.20 -1.28
CA ILE A 63 -8.10 -18.52 0.08
C ILE A 63 -8.65 -19.96 0.15
N LYS A 64 -9.37 -20.42 -0.88
CA LYS A 64 -9.86 -21.80 -0.98
C LYS A 64 -8.71 -22.80 -1.14
N TYR A 65 -7.70 -22.49 -1.95
CA TYR A 65 -6.52 -23.34 -2.13
C TYR A 65 -5.75 -23.52 -0.82
N LYS A 66 -5.49 -22.44 -0.10
CA LYS A 66 -4.77 -22.48 1.18
C LYS A 66 -5.52 -23.23 2.29
N LYS A 67 -6.86 -23.26 2.27
CA LYS A 67 -7.68 -24.03 3.22
C LYS A 67 -7.71 -25.55 2.96
N LYS A 68 -7.32 -26.00 1.76
CA LYS A 68 -7.32 -27.43 1.38
C LYS A 68 -5.97 -28.13 1.61
N LYS A 69 -4.90 -27.38 1.88
CA LYS A 69 -3.61 -27.88 2.33
C LYS A 69 -3.52 -27.77 3.85
#